data_AF-A0A2H0CUA1-F1
#
_entry.id   AF-A0A2H0CUA1-F1
#
_cell.length_a   1.000
_cell.length_b   1.000
_cell.length_c   1.000
_cell.angle_alpha   90.00
_cell.angle_beta   90.00
_cell.angle_gamma   90.00
#
_symmetry.space_group_name_H-M   'P 1'
#
loop_
_entity.id
_entity.type
_entity.pdbx_description
1 polymer ?
#
loop_
_entity_poly.entity_id
_entity_poly.type
_entity_poly.pdbx_seq_one_letter_code
_entity_poly.pdbx_strand_id
1 'polypeptide(L)' 'MLENHSYNLIEQMAEENKSLWRIKNEYKKDTSGCSECSAFWEKLEKDKETHIADLKVLIKTHL' A
#
# COMPACT_ATOMS: atom_id res chain seq x y z
N MET A 1 -28.25 4.93 -4.06
CA MET A 1 -27.36 4.02 -3.30
C MET A 1 -26.05 4.76 -3.10
N LEU A 2 -25.44 4.73 -1.91
CA LEU A 2 -24.06 5.19 -1.74
C LEU A 2 -23.23 4.50 -2.83
N GLU A 3 -22.78 5.25 -3.84
CA GLU A 3 -22.07 4.66 -4.96
C GLU A 3 -20.84 3.93 -4.42
N ASN A 4 -20.67 2.68 -4.83
CA ASN A 4 -19.63 1.75 -4.36
C ASN A 4 -18.21 2.34 -4.46
N HIS A 5 -18.02 3.46 -5.17
CA HIS A 5 -16.75 4.13 -5.34
C HIS A 5 -16.10 4.60 -4.03
N SER A 6 -16.80 5.34 -3.16
CA SER A 6 -16.19 5.82 -1.90
C SER A 6 -15.82 4.66 -0.98
N TYR A 7 -16.65 3.61 -0.94
CA TYR A 7 -16.34 2.37 -0.23
C TYR A 7 -15.09 1.68 -0.82
N ASN A 8 -15.05 1.50 -2.14
CA ASN A 8 -13.91 0.87 -2.83
C ASN A 8 -12.60 1.61 -2.58
N LEU A 9 -12.61 2.94 -2.54
CA LEU A 9 -11.42 3.73 -2.25
C LEU A 9 -10.92 3.50 -0.81
N ILE A 10 -11.82 3.49 0.17
CA ILE A 10 -11.49 3.24 1.58
C ILE A 10 -10.99 1.80 1.76
N GLU A 11 -11.65 0.83 1.14
CA GLU A 11 -11.27 -0.58 1.19
C GLU A 11 -9.89 -0.79 0.57
N GLN A 12 -9.64 -0.22 -0.61
CA GLN A 12 -8.31 -0.29 -1.24
C GLN A 12 -7.24 0.34 -0.35
N MET A 13 -7.53 1.49 0.27
CA MET A 13 -6.59 2.14 1.18
C MET A 13 -6.29 1.24 2.39
N ALA A 14 -7.29 0.55 2.94
CA ALA A 14 -7.08 -0.37 4.05
C ALA A 14 -6.16 -1.54 3.65
N GLU A 15 -6.37 -2.13 2.47
CA GLU A 15 -5.52 -3.20 1.95
C GLU A 15 -4.08 -2.75 1.69
N GLU A 16 -3.88 -1.55 1.12
CA GLU A 16 -2.53 -1.01 0.92
C GLU A 16 -1.81 -0.78 2.24
N ASN A 17 -2.49 -0.24 3.27
CA ASN A 17 -1.91 -0.07 4.59
C ASN A 17 -1.52 -1.41 5.24
N LYS A 18 -2.39 -2.43 5.16
CA LYS A 18 -2.08 -3.78 5.66
C LYS A 18 -0.87 -4.37 4.93
N SER A 19 -0.83 -4.25 3.61
CA SER A 19 0.26 -4.76 2.78
C SER A 19 1.59 -4.06 3.08
N LEU A 20 1.58 -2.73 3.17
CA LEU A 20 2.75 -1.92 3.54
C LEU A 20 3.29 -2.31 4.92
N TRP A 21 2.41 -2.52 5.89
CA TRP A 21 2.82 -2.97 7.22
C TRP A 21 3.54 -4.32 7.16
N ARG A 22 3.00 -5.30 6.41
CA ARG A 22 3.66 -6.62 6.26
C ARG A 22 5.02 -6.51 5.56
N ILE A 23 5.15 -5.64 4.55
CA ILE A 23 6.42 -5.42 3.87
C ILE A 23 7.47 -4.86 4.83
N LYS A 24 7.10 -3.81 5.57
CA LYS A 24 8.01 -3.12 6.51
C LYS A 24 8.42 -4.01 7.69
N ASN A 25 7.49 -4.81 8.19
CA ASN A 25 7.68 -5.54 9.45
C ASN A 25 8.01 -7.01 9.27
N GLU A 26 7.65 -7.64 8.16
CA GLU A 26 7.85 -9.09 7.96
C GLU A 26 8.70 -9.35 6.72
N TYR A 27 8.23 -8.98 5.52
CA TYR A 27 8.79 -9.51 4.27
C TYR A 27 10.24 -9.08 4.02
N LYS A 28 10.61 -7.83 4.35
CA LYS A 28 11.99 -7.34 4.18
C LYS A 28 13.01 -8.06 5.08
N LYS A 29 12.58 -8.73 6.16
CA LYS A 29 13.49 -9.50 7.02
C LYS A 29 13.95 -10.79 6.36
N ASP A 30 13.09 -11.37 5.52
CA ASP A 30 13.29 -12.68 4.90
C ASP A 30 14.10 -12.61 3.59
N THR A 31 14.55 -11.43 3.17
CA THR A 31 15.29 -11.21 1.90
C THR A 31 16.80 -11.42 2.02
N SER A 32 17.27 -11.87 3.20
CA SER A 32 18.69 -12.04 3.50
C SER A 32 19.38 -12.92 2.44
N GLY A 33 20.45 -12.39 1.85
CA GLY A 33 21.22 -13.08 0.81
C GLY A 33 20.69 -12.91 -0.62
N CYS A 34 19.58 -12.20 -0.83
CA CYS A 34 19.06 -11.86 -2.16
C CYS A 34 18.95 -10.33 -2.32
N SER A 35 19.93 -9.71 -2.98
CA SER A 35 19.95 -8.26 -3.24
C SER A 35 18.82 -7.81 -4.15
N GLU A 36 18.51 -8.60 -5.18
CA GLU A 36 17.39 -8.34 -6.10
C GLU A 36 16.04 -8.36 -5.36
N CYS A 37 15.82 -9.35 -4.50
CA CYS A 37 14.62 -9.45 -3.68
C CYS A 37 14.49 -8.25 -2.75
N SER A 38 15.59 -7.87 -2.08
CA SER A 38 15.62 -6.71 -1.18
C SER A 38 15.26 -5.42 -1.92
N ALA A 39 15.85 -5.21 -3.11
CA ALA A 39 15.55 -4.05 -3.96
C ALA A 39 14.08 -4.05 -4.44
N PHE A 40 13.52 -5.22 -4.77
CA PHE A 40 12.11 -5.35 -5.13
C PHE A 40 11.20 -4.91 -3.98
N TRP A 41 11.44 -5.39 -2.77
CA TRP A 41 10.61 -5.04 -1.62
C TRP A 41 10.75 -3.58 -1.22
N GLU A 42 11.93 -2.98 -1.34
CA GLU A 42 12.13 -1.54 -1.15
C GLU A 42 11.37 -0.71 -2.18
N LYS A 43 11.36 -1.14 -3.45
CA LYS A 43 10.56 -0.48 -4.49
C LYS A 43 9.08 -0.60 -4.17
N LEU A 44 8.60 -1.81 -3.87
CA LEU A 44 7.19 -2.05 -3.57
C LEU A 44 6.71 -1.29 -2.33
N GLU A 45 7.55 -1.13 -1.31
CA GLU A 45 7.29 -0.29 -0.15
C GLU A 45 6.99 1.16 -0.56
N LYS A 46 7.84 1.77 -1.39
CA LYS A 46 7.68 3.14 -1.89
C LYS A 46 6.46 3.31 -2.79
N ASP A 47 6.21 2.33 -3.67
CA ASP A 47 5.04 2.34 -4.56
C ASP A 47 3.75 2.35 -3.71
N LYS A 48 3.69 1.56 -2.63
CA LYS A 48 2.54 1.53 -1.71
C LYS A 48 2.35 2.81 -0.92
N GLU A 49 3.43 3.44 -0.45
CA GLU A 49 3.34 4.76 0.19
C GLU A 49 2.73 5.79 -0.76
N THR A 50 3.11 5.75 -2.03
CA THR A 50 2.55 6.60 -3.09
C THR A 50 1.07 6.30 -3.30
N HIS A 51 0.69 5.03 -3.47
CA HIS A 51 -0.72 4.64 -3.61
C HIS A 51 -1.59 5.09 -2.43
N ILE A 52 -1.10 4.96 -1.20
CA ILE A 52 -1.82 5.42 0.00
C ILE A 52 -1.99 6.93 -0.01
N ALA A 53 -0.99 7.69 -0.47
CA ALA A 53 -1.09 9.14 -0.60
C ALA A 53 -2.16 9.53 -1.65
N ASP A 54 -2.16 8.88 -2.81
CA ASP A 54 -3.13 9.13 -3.88
C ASP A 54 -4.56 8.77 -3.45
N LEU A 55 -4.74 7.61 -2.80
CA LEU A 55 -6.03 7.18 -2.25
C LEU A 55 -6.54 8.17 -1.20
N LYS A 56 -5.67 8.72 -0.34
CA LYS A 56 -6.08 9.75 0.63
C LYS A 56 -6.57 11.02 -0.06
N VAL A 57 -5.96 11.43 -1.17
CA VAL A 57 -6.42 12.59 -1.95
C VAL A 57 -7.78 12.34 -2.59
N LEU A 58 -7.96 11.16 -3.22
CA LEU A 58 -9.23 10.77 -3.82
C LEU A 58 -10.36 10.67 -2.79
N ILE A 59 -10.12 10.00 -1.66
CA ILE A 59 -11.11 9.85 -0.58
C ILE A 59 -11.57 11.23 -0.08
N LYS A 60 -10.65 12.20 0.11
CA LYS A 60 -11.00 13.57 0.51
C LYS A 60 -11.82 14.34 -0.51
N THR A 61 -11.78 13.94 -1.78
CA THR A 61 -12.54 14.58 -2.86
C THR A 61 -13.97 14.03 -2.93
N HIS A 62 -14.19 12.81 -2.43
CA HIS A 62 -15.46 12.08 -2.53
C HIS A 62 -16.21 11.90 -1.19
N LEU A 63 -15.67 12.42 -0.09
CA LEU A 63 -16.29 12.51 1.25
C LEU A 63 -16.52 13.97 1.64
#